data_AF-A0A432RJ91-F1
#
_entry.id   AF-A0A432RJ91-F1
#
_cell.length_a   1.000
_cell.length_b   1.000
_cell.length_c   1.000
_cell.angle_alpha   90.00
_cell.angle_beta   90.00
_cell.angle_gamma   90.00
#
_symmetry.space_group_name_H-M   'P 1'
#
loop_
_entity.id
_entity.type
_entity.pdbx_description
1 polymer ?
#
loop_
_entity_poly.entity_id
_entity_poly.type
_entity_poly.pdbx_seq_one_letter_code
_entity_poly.pdbx_strand_id
1 'polypeptide(L)'
;MQHRFFVTAGKGLTALLRDELVGFGLTEVVEKPGGVYFDGSLQQAYRTCLWSRIGNRVLLQLDIFPCTTADALYQGIRQTNWAKHMQSNGSFFVRFLGTDPAIRNSHFGALRVKDAIVDQFRESSGERPSVSTEQPDLQVYVHLSRSKVALYLDLSG
;
A
#
# COMPACT_ATOMS: atom_id res chain seq x y z
N MET A 1 11.84 -1.65 15.08
CA MET A 1 10.55 -0.92 15.02
C MET A 1 9.48 -1.89 14.56
N GLN A 2 8.27 -1.79 15.13
CA GLN A 2 7.13 -2.63 14.76
C GLN A 2 6.28 -1.87 13.74
N HIS A 3 5.90 -2.54 12.67
CA HIS A 3 5.12 -2.01 11.57
C HIS A 3 3.88 -2.89 11.35
N ARG A 4 2.85 -2.29 10.76
CA ARG A 4 1.63 -3.00 10.38
C ARG A 4 1.70 -3.45 8.92
N PHE A 5 1.38 -4.72 8.69
CA PHE A 5 1.37 -5.30 7.35
C PHE A 5 0.01 -5.90 7.02
N PHE A 6 -0.31 -5.95 5.73
CA PHE A 6 -1.44 -6.67 5.19
C PHE A 6 -0.98 -7.61 4.10
N VAL A 7 -1.26 -8.90 4.24
CA VAL A 7 -0.94 -9.91 3.24
C VAL A 7 -2.22 -10.27 2.50
N THR A 8 -2.27 -9.98 1.21
CA THR A 8 -3.46 -10.25 0.39
C THR A 8 -3.58 -11.74 0.08
N ALA A 9 -4.79 -12.26 -0.03
CA ALA A 9 -5.06 -13.65 -0.38
C ALA A 9 -6.22 -13.77 -1.37
N GLY A 10 -6.23 -14.86 -2.14
CA GLY A 10 -7.39 -15.26 -2.94
C GLY A 10 -8.63 -15.51 -2.09
N LYS A 11 -9.81 -15.38 -2.68
CA LYS A 11 -11.09 -15.63 -2.01
C LYS A 11 -11.10 -17.05 -1.42
N GLY A 12 -11.39 -17.16 -0.12
CA GLY A 12 -11.44 -18.45 0.59
C GLY A 12 -10.11 -18.93 1.16
N LEU A 13 -8.99 -18.25 0.89
CA LEU A 13 -7.66 -18.64 1.36
C LEU A 13 -7.19 -17.89 2.63
N THR A 14 -7.97 -16.93 3.12
CA THR A 14 -7.58 -16.08 4.26
C THR A 14 -7.25 -16.87 5.53
N ALA A 15 -8.03 -17.91 5.86
CA ALA A 15 -7.79 -18.74 7.03
C ALA A 15 -6.49 -19.56 6.90
N LEU A 16 -6.24 -20.12 5.71
CA LEU A 16 -4.99 -20.85 5.44
C LEU A 16 -3.77 -19.92 5.47
N LEU A 17 -3.91 -18.70 4.93
CA LEU A 17 -2.86 -17.68 5.04
C LEU A 17 -2.60 -17.31 6.49
N ARG A 18 -3.64 -17.13 7.31
CA ARG A 18 -3.47 -16.86 8.74
C ARG A 18 -2.64 -17.96 9.41
N ASP A 19 -2.97 -19.22 9.14
CA ASP A 19 -2.26 -20.38 9.70
C ASP A 19 -0.79 -20.41 9.24
N GLU A 20 -0.52 -20.12 7.97
CA GLU A 20 0.84 -20.01 7.43
C GLU A 20 1.64 -18.90 8.13
N LEU A 21 1.05 -17.71 8.31
CA LEU A 21 1.69 -16.59 8.99
C LEU A 21 1.96 -16.89 10.47
N VAL A 22 1.03 -17.54 11.17
CA VAL A 22 1.25 -18.03 12.54
C VAL A 22 2.38 -19.07 12.56
N GLY A 23 2.44 -19.96 11.57
CA GLY A 23 3.53 -20.93 11.39
C GLY A 23 4.91 -20.29 11.19
N PHE A 24 4.97 -19.05 10.67
CA PHE A 24 6.22 -18.27 10.61
C PHE A 24 6.61 -17.61 11.94
N GLY A 25 5.82 -17.79 13.00
CA GLY A 25 6.02 -17.19 14.31
C GLY A 25 5.50 -15.75 14.40
N LEU A 26 4.57 -15.35 13.53
CA LEU A 26 3.89 -14.06 13.63
C LEU A 26 2.77 -14.14 14.68
N THR A 27 2.68 -13.09 15.50
CA THR A 27 1.65 -12.95 16.53
C THR A 27 0.60 -11.93 16.11
N GLU A 28 -0.57 -11.97 16.75
CA GLU A 28 -1.67 -11.03 16.49
C GLU A 28 -2.11 -10.99 15.02
N VAL A 29 -2.14 -12.16 14.40
CA VAL A 29 -2.52 -12.35 13.00
C VAL A 29 -4.04 -12.30 12.88
N VAL A 30 -4.57 -11.26 12.22
CA VAL A 30 -6.01 -10.96 12.15
C VAL A 30 -6.54 -11.08 10.72
N GLU A 31 -7.47 -12.01 10.51
CA GLU A 31 -8.17 -12.16 9.24
C GLU A 31 -9.08 -10.98 8.93
N LYS A 32 -9.08 -10.57 7.66
CA LYS A 32 -10.02 -9.60 7.09
C LYS A 32 -10.44 -10.05 5.69
N PRO A 33 -11.55 -9.51 5.15
CA PRO A 33 -11.89 -9.74 3.75
C PRO A 33 -10.70 -9.39 2.85
N GLY A 34 -10.27 -10.35 2.02
CA GLY A 34 -9.19 -10.18 1.04
C GLY A 34 -7.76 -10.41 1.57
N GLY A 35 -7.57 -10.71 2.86
CA GLY A 35 -6.22 -10.95 3.39
C GLY A 35 -6.10 -10.93 4.90
N VAL A 36 -4.87 -10.88 5.39
CA VAL A 36 -4.54 -11.03 6.80
C VAL A 36 -3.62 -9.91 7.26
N TYR A 37 -3.96 -9.27 8.38
CA TYR A 37 -3.08 -8.31 9.03
C TYR A 37 -2.15 -9.01 10.02
N PHE A 38 -0.94 -8.47 10.17
CA PHE A 38 -0.06 -8.76 11.30
C PHE A 38 0.79 -7.53 11.62
N ASP A 39 1.26 -7.44 12.86
CA ASP A 39 2.20 -6.40 13.30
C ASP A 39 3.57 -7.06 13.55
N GLY A 40 4.65 -6.50 12.99
CA GLY A 40 5.97 -7.12 13.04
C GLY A 40 7.12 -6.26 12.56
N SER A 41 8.30 -6.84 12.48
CA SER A 41 9.49 -6.21 11.91
C SER A 41 9.54 -6.34 10.37
N LEU A 42 10.36 -5.51 9.72
CA LEU A 42 10.65 -5.69 8.28
C LEU A 42 11.28 -7.06 7.98
N GLN A 43 12.11 -7.60 8.87
CA GLN A 43 12.67 -8.94 8.71
C GLN A 43 11.58 -10.00 8.62
N GLN A 44 10.56 -9.91 9.46
CA GLN A 44 9.38 -10.79 9.43
C GLN A 44 8.59 -10.61 8.13
N ALA A 45 8.38 -9.36 7.68
CA ALA A 45 7.71 -9.09 6.41
C ALA A 45 8.48 -9.66 5.20
N TYR A 46 9.80 -9.48 5.13
CA TYR A 46 10.64 -10.06 4.09
C TYR A 46 10.64 -11.59 4.14
N ARG A 47 10.65 -12.19 5.34
CA ARG A 47 10.46 -13.64 5.48
C ARG A 47 9.12 -14.07 4.89
N THR A 48 8.04 -13.32 5.15
CA THR A 48 6.75 -13.59 4.53
C THR A 48 6.82 -13.48 3.00
N CYS A 49 7.45 -12.43 2.43
CA CYS A 49 7.63 -12.31 0.97
C CYS A 49 8.33 -13.53 0.36
N LEU A 50 9.34 -14.08 1.05
CA LEU A 50 10.16 -15.17 0.55
C LEU A 50 9.52 -16.55 0.71
N TRP A 51 8.72 -16.75 1.76
CA TRP A 51 8.28 -18.09 2.18
C TRP A 51 6.78 -18.34 2.08
N SER A 52 5.96 -17.28 2.03
CA SER A 52 4.52 -17.41 1.86
C SER A 52 4.21 -18.08 0.53
N ARG A 53 3.40 -19.15 0.57
CA ARG A 53 2.89 -19.83 -0.63
C ARG A 53 1.44 -19.48 -0.92
N ILE A 54 0.77 -18.81 0.02
CA ILE A 54 -0.66 -18.49 -0.06
C ILE A 54 -0.87 -16.99 -0.30
N GLY A 55 -0.05 -16.15 0.35
CA GLY A 55 -0.11 -14.70 0.21
C GLY A 55 0.31 -14.23 -1.18
N ASN A 56 -0.51 -13.37 -1.79
CA ASN A 56 -0.24 -12.81 -3.12
C ASN A 56 0.68 -11.59 -3.06
N ARG A 57 0.49 -10.70 -2.07
CA ARG A 57 1.26 -9.45 -1.88
C ARG A 57 1.39 -9.14 -0.40
N VAL A 58 2.58 -8.72 0.03
CA VAL A 58 2.89 -8.26 1.39
C VAL A 58 2.96 -6.74 1.38
N LEU A 59 1.96 -6.10 1.98
CA LEU A 59 1.79 -4.65 1.95
C LEU A 59 2.19 -4.04 3.30
N LEU A 60 3.16 -3.12 3.30
CA LEU A 60 3.50 -2.31 4.46
C LEU A 60 2.54 -1.13 4.58
N GLN A 61 1.78 -1.04 5.67
CA GLN A 61 0.87 0.07 5.88
C GLN A 61 1.63 1.34 6.29
N LEU A 62 1.49 2.40 5.49
CA LEU A 62 2.06 3.71 5.78
C LEU A 62 1.08 4.56 6.58
N ASP A 63 -0.19 4.58 6.18
CA ASP A 63 -1.19 5.44 6.81
C ASP A 63 -2.63 4.94 6.57
N ILE A 64 -3.56 5.42 7.40
CA ILE A 64 -4.99 5.27 7.22
C ILE A 64 -5.69 6.60 7.55
N PHE A 65 -6.40 7.16 6.59
CA PHE A 65 -7.07 8.46 6.75
C PHE A 65 -8.47 8.50 6.10
N PRO A 66 -9.36 9.40 6.56
CA PRO A 66 -10.67 9.58 5.93
C PRO A 66 -10.54 10.19 4.53
N CYS A 67 -11.40 9.79 3.61
CA CYS A 67 -11.49 10.32 2.26
C CYS A 67 -12.94 10.64 1.93
N THR A 68 -13.31 11.90 2.09
CA THR A 68 -14.66 12.42 1.78
C THR A 68 -14.71 13.14 0.44
N THR A 69 -13.56 13.51 -0.11
CA THR A 69 -13.42 14.18 -1.42
C THR A 69 -12.12 13.76 -2.11
N ALA A 70 -12.01 14.04 -3.40
CA ALA A 70 -10.76 13.86 -4.15
C ALA A 70 -9.62 14.77 -3.65
N ASP A 71 -9.95 15.90 -3.03
CA ASP A 71 -8.95 16.76 -2.41
C ASP A 71 -8.47 16.19 -1.07
N ALA A 72 -9.37 15.63 -0.25
CA ALA A 72 -8.99 14.92 0.96
C ALA A 72 -8.04 13.75 0.67
N LEU A 73 -8.28 13.00 -0.42
CA LEU A 73 -7.35 11.97 -0.90
C LEU A 73 -5.96 12.57 -1.18
N TYR A 74 -5.89 13.64 -1.98
CA TYR A 74 -4.63 14.28 -2.33
C TYR A 74 -3.87 14.78 -1.09
N GLN A 75 -4.55 15.49 -0.19
CA GLN A 75 -3.93 16.02 1.03
C GLN A 75 -3.44 14.89 1.95
N GLY A 76 -4.21 13.81 2.10
CA GLY A 76 -3.80 12.64 2.89
C GLY A 76 -2.55 11.97 2.34
N ILE A 77 -2.47 11.76 1.02
CA ILE A 77 -1.27 11.20 0.36
C ILE A 77 -0.05 12.10 0.55
N ARG A 78 -0.23 13.43 0.54
CA ARG A 78 0.87 14.40 0.75
C ARG A 78 1.45 14.40 2.16
N GLN A 79 0.76 13.85 3.16
CA GLN A 79 1.30 13.76 4.53
C GLN A 79 2.43 12.73 4.65
N THR A 80 2.47 11.75 3.76
CA THR A 80 3.55 10.77 3.69
C THR A 80 4.81 11.43 3.13
N ASN A 81 5.96 11.31 3.82
CA ASN A 81 7.24 11.78 3.30
C ASN A 81 7.80 10.77 2.29
N TRP A 82 7.51 10.98 1.00
CA TRP A 82 7.86 10.06 -0.08
C TRP A 82 9.38 9.96 -0.33
N ALA A 83 10.15 10.98 0.04
CA ALA A 83 11.62 10.95 -0.06
C ALA A 83 12.27 9.92 0.88
N LYS A 84 11.55 9.41 1.89
CA LYS A 84 12.01 8.28 2.72
C LYS A 84 11.89 6.92 2.02
N HIS A 85 11.16 6.85 0.92
CA HIS A 85 10.79 5.59 0.26
C HIS A 85 11.29 5.49 -1.18
N MET A 86 11.52 6.62 -1.85
CA MET A 86 11.97 6.66 -3.24
C MET A 86 12.83 7.91 -3.48
N GLN A 87 13.81 7.78 -4.38
CA GLN A 87 14.59 8.92 -4.87
C GLN A 87 13.72 9.84 -5.76
N SER A 88 14.08 11.10 -5.84
CA SER A 88 13.33 12.12 -6.60
C SER A 88 13.29 11.87 -8.11
N ASN A 89 14.32 11.19 -8.64
CA ASN A 89 14.41 10.74 -10.03
C ASN A 89 13.95 9.29 -10.24
N GLY A 90 13.43 8.63 -9.20
CA GLY A 90 12.93 7.26 -9.27
C GLY A 90 11.64 7.11 -10.07
N SER A 91 11.19 5.85 -10.19
CA SER A 91 9.97 5.47 -10.87
C SER A 91 8.98 4.82 -9.90
N PHE A 92 7.68 5.09 -10.08
CA PHE A 92 6.66 4.45 -9.26
C PHE A 92 5.40 4.05 -10.04
N PHE A 93 4.62 3.17 -9.44
CA PHE A 93 3.30 2.77 -9.92
C PHE A 93 2.27 2.89 -8.80
N VAL A 94 1.07 3.35 -9.15
CA VAL A 94 -0.06 3.43 -8.20
C VAL A 94 -1.11 2.39 -8.57
N ARG A 95 -1.34 1.45 -7.65
CA ARG A 95 -2.48 0.53 -7.70
C ARG A 95 -3.58 1.03 -6.76
N PHE A 96 -4.67 1.51 -7.33
CA PHE A 96 -5.82 1.98 -6.57
C PHE A 96 -6.97 0.98 -6.66
N LEU A 97 -7.48 0.55 -5.51
CA LEU A 97 -8.64 -0.34 -5.40
C LEU A 97 -9.78 0.32 -4.62
N GLY A 98 -10.99 -0.06 -5.02
CA GLY A 98 -12.22 0.43 -4.42
C GLY A 98 -12.70 1.72 -5.05
N THR A 99 -13.96 2.00 -4.79
CA THR A 99 -14.68 3.20 -5.22
C THR A 99 -15.69 3.55 -4.16
N ASP A 100 -15.96 4.84 -4.01
CA ASP A 100 -17.06 5.33 -3.20
C ASP A 100 -17.66 6.60 -3.86
N PRO A 101 -18.67 7.26 -3.27
CA PRO A 101 -19.22 8.47 -3.85
C PRO A 101 -18.20 9.61 -4.06
N ALA A 102 -17.14 9.67 -3.26
CA ALA A 102 -16.07 10.66 -3.37
C ALA A 102 -15.11 10.33 -4.52
N ILE A 103 -14.77 9.05 -4.69
CA ILE A 103 -13.94 8.54 -5.79
C ILE A 103 -14.71 7.44 -6.53
N ARG A 104 -15.46 7.84 -7.55
CA ARG A 104 -16.32 6.93 -8.32
C ARG A 104 -15.58 6.04 -9.32
N ASN A 105 -14.32 6.37 -9.62
CA ASN A 105 -13.50 5.69 -10.59
C ASN A 105 -12.11 5.46 -10.00
N SER A 106 -11.68 4.20 -9.91
CA SER A 106 -10.38 3.83 -9.34
C SER A 106 -9.20 4.37 -10.14
N HIS A 107 -9.30 4.48 -11.47
CA HIS A 107 -8.29 5.11 -12.31
C HIS A 107 -8.13 6.60 -11.96
N PHE A 108 -9.23 7.32 -11.75
CA PHE A 108 -9.18 8.70 -11.27
C PHE A 108 -8.51 8.81 -9.89
N GLY A 109 -8.83 7.89 -8.96
CA GLY A 109 -8.15 7.79 -7.67
C GLY A 109 -6.64 7.59 -7.81
N ALA A 110 -6.21 6.68 -8.69
CA ALA A 110 -4.79 6.42 -8.96
C ALA A 110 -4.08 7.66 -9.53
N LEU A 111 -4.72 8.39 -10.45
CA LEU A 111 -4.17 9.64 -10.98
C LEU A 111 -4.00 10.69 -9.88
N ARG A 112 -5.00 10.85 -8.99
CA ARG A 112 -4.96 11.83 -7.90
C ARG A 112 -3.86 11.53 -6.88
N VAL A 113 -3.64 10.26 -6.55
CA VAL A 113 -2.51 9.80 -5.70
C VAL A 113 -1.18 10.09 -6.39
N LYS A 114 -1.06 9.76 -7.68
CA LYS A 114 0.15 10.01 -8.48
C LYS A 114 0.49 11.50 -8.53
N ASP A 115 -0.50 12.38 -8.71
CA ASP A 115 -0.29 13.82 -8.70
C ASP A 115 0.24 14.30 -7.34
N ALA A 116 -0.34 13.83 -6.22
CA ALA A 116 0.12 14.17 -4.87
C ALA A 116 1.59 13.79 -4.62
N ILE A 117 2.01 12.61 -5.07
CA ILE A 117 3.40 12.14 -4.95
C ILE A 117 4.33 13.01 -5.80
N VAL A 118 3.99 13.21 -7.08
CA VAL A 118 4.80 14.02 -8.02
C VAL A 118 4.96 15.46 -7.52
N ASP A 119 3.89 16.07 -7.02
CA ASP A 119 3.93 17.46 -6.54
C ASP A 119 4.83 17.58 -5.30
N GLN A 120 4.80 16.62 -4.38
CA GLN A 120 5.70 16.65 -3.21
C GLN A 120 7.17 16.61 -3.64
N PHE A 121 7.54 15.78 -4.62
CA PHE A 121 8.92 15.75 -5.13
C PHE A 121 9.29 17.03 -5.89
N ARG A 122 8.40 17.55 -6.73
CA ARG A 122 8.63 18.81 -7.45
C ARG A 122 8.86 19.98 -6.52
N GLU A 123 8.05 20.09 -5.46
CA GLU A 123 8.17 21.18 -4.50
C GLU A 123 9.43 21.07 -3.62
N SER A 124 9.84 19.84 -3.26
CA SER A 124 10.98 19.63 -2.37
C SER A 124 12.35 19.57 -3.07
N SER A 125 12.39 19.11 -4.33
CA SER A 125 13.64 18.84 -5.07
C SER A 125 13.70 19.47 -6.46
N GLY A 126 12.59 19.98 -6.99
CA GLY A 126 12.49 20.45 -8.38
C GLY A 126 12.37 19.32 -9.41
N GLU A 127 12.62 18.07 -9.03
CA GLU A 127 12.55 16.92 -9.92
C GLU A 127 11.14 16.31 -9.98
N ARG A 128 10.85 15.62 -11.08
CA ARG A 128 9.63 14.86 -11.27
C ARG A 128 9.97 13.37 -11.38
N PRO A 129 9.52 12.52 -10.44
CA PRO A 129 9.67 11.09 -10.60
C PRO A 129 8.85 10.59 -11.80
N SER A 130 9.33 9.52 -12.42
CA SER A 130 8.68 8.88 -13.56
C SER A 130 7.62 7.87 -13.11
N VAL A 131 6.72 7.47 -14.02
CA VAL A 131 5.76 6.40 -13.78
C VAL A 131 6.13 5.22 -14.67
N SER A 132 6.34 4.04 -14.07
CA SER A 132 6.67 2.80 -14.77
C SER A 132 5.66 1.74 -14.38
N THR A 133 4.99 1.12 -15.35
CA THR A 133 3.99 0.05 -15.10
C THR A 133 4.61 -1.34 -15.08
N GLU A 134 5.82 -1.50 -15.63
CA GLU A 134 6.47 -2.80 -15.77
C GLU A 134 7.47 -3.07 -14.64
N GLN A 135 8.40 -2.14 -14.41
CA GLN A 135 9.44 -2.23 -13.39
C GLN A 135 9.55 -0.90 -12.65
N PRO A 136 8.59 -0.58 -11.76
CA PRO A 136 8.70 0.59 -10.88
C PRO A 136 9.66 0.31 -9.72
N ASP A 137 10.40 1.34 -9.29
CA ASP A 137 11.22 1.29 -8.07
C ASP A 137 10.34 1.25 -6.81
N LEU A 138 9.16 1.87 -6.87
CA LEU A 138 8.18 1.89 -5.79
C LEU A 138 6.77 1.54 -6.30
N GLN A 139 6.13 0.57 -5.65
CA GLN A 139 4.70 0.30 -5.86
C GLN A 139 3.88 0.81 -4.69
N VAL A 140 2.99 1.75 -4.97
CA VAL A 140 2.06 2.33 -4.01
C VAL A 140 0.71 1.67 -4.16
N TYR A 141 0.24 1.05 -3.09
CA TYR A 141 -1.07 0.40 -3.05
C TYR A 141 -2.03 1.25 -2.23
N VAL A 142 -3.19 1.55 -2.79
CA VAL A 142 -4.22 2.35 -2.13
C VAL A 142 -5.53 1.59 -2.16
N HIS A 143 -6.12 1.40 -0.99
CA HIS A 143 -7.45 0.78 -0.87
C HIS A 143 -8.42 1.76 -0.24
N LEU A 144 -9.47 2.12 -0.99
CA LEU A 144 -10.58 2.93 -0.54
C LEU A 144 -11.77 2.06 -0.20
N SER A 145 -12.23 2.14 1.05
CA SER A 145 -13.45 1.46 1.49
C SER A 145 -14.15 2.27 2.57
N ARG A 146 -15.48 2.45 2.44
CA ARG A 146 -16.33 3.16 3.40
C ARG A 146 -15.76 4.54 3.77
N SER A 147 -15.35 5.32 2.75
CA SER A 147 -14.75 6.65 2.90
C SER A 147 -13.49 6.69 3.78
N LYS A 148 -12.77 5.57 3.86
CA LYS A 148 -11.46 5.47 4.49
C LYS A 148 -10.45 4.95 3.47
N VAL A 149 -9.32 5.62 3.39
CA VAL A 149 -8.17 5.20 2.59
C VAL A 149 -7.19 4.49 3.50
N ALA A 150 -6.69 3.34 3.06
CA ALA A 150 -5.49 2.75 3.59
C ALA A 150 -4.40 2.79 2.52
N LEU A 151 -3.26 3.36 2.89
CA LEU A 151 -2.09 3.57 2.04
C LEU A 151 -1.01 2.56 2.41
N TYR A 152 -0.43 1.92 1.40
CA TYR A 152 0.62 0.92 1.58
C TYR A 152 1.75 1.06 0.57
N LEU A 153 2.91 0.51 0.93
CA LEU A 153 3.94 0.09 -0.01
C LEU A 153 3.84 -1.40 -0.26
N ASP A 154 4.00 -1.80 -1.52
CA ASP A 154 4.10 -3.22 -1.87
C ASP A 154 5.54 -3.70 -1.73
N LEU A 155 5.77 -4.73 -0.92
CA LEU A 155 7.08 -5.33 -0.70
C LEU A 155 7.33 -6.58 -1.55
N SER A 156 6.33 -7.00 -2.35
CA SER A 156 6.40 -8.21 -3.18
C SER A 156 6.80 -7.94 -4.63
N GLY A 157 6.65 -6.71 -5.10
CA GLY A 157 6.91 -6.30 -6.50
C GLY A 157 5.75 -6.51 -7.46
#